data_AF-A0A183IVJ1-F1
#
_entry.id   AF-A0A183IVJ1-F1
#
_cell.length_a   1.000
_cell.length_b   1.000
_cell.length_c   1.000
_cell.angle_alpha   90.00
_cell.angle_beta   90.00
_cell.angle_gamma   90.00
#
_symmetry.space_group_name_H-M   'P 1'
#
loop_
_entity.id
_entity.type
_entity.pdbx_description
1 polymer ?
#
loop_
_entity_poly.entity_id
_entity_poly.type
_entity_poly.pdbx_seq_one_letter_code
_entity_poly.pdbx_strand_id
1 'polypeptide(L)'
;MNERAYEAYMVKCIDEQSATIEKLVSQKFTACCQDENDNSANDDAELEQLKSFIVGSSDPSLITELISASQMKRVERRCSKVNEKKMESLRNEIEQTVAAVLKDNPLPKCTPLLTFLVHGASAVDQERGAAANLVVWRPDMENLVSKLQEGKKFRFHKMQLTCVRNSSELSTTSSSFVEELPIKVQPPPQVYIPRSVTTFDDLKNGTCVPVMGQVDIVGVVLDIALGERGCTAYLGDDLMKFVAVRFDNSLEFYGLNRVVTIGRSLAWANVVYQPSCNARVPHVSIYSLTQVTENPKELCLSAALDRLDAEIKIFPNYLAEAKKSLQGALKGYGSCSNPCLLPYIEEFRKPYVDFSHMPYSSVTLVTKASARAPYKPPFRYKAN
;
A
#
# COMPACT_ATOMS: atom_id res chain seq x y z
N MET A 1 41.53 4.78 65.87
CA MET A 1 40.88 6.05 65.47
C MET A 1 39.39 5.77 65.35
N ASN A 2 38.55 6.58 65.99
CA ASN A 2 37.12 6.31 66.17
C ASN A 2 36.38 6.47 64.84
N GLU A 3 35.61 5.46 64.40
CA GLU A 3 34.86 5.43 63.14
C GLU A 3 33.92 6.64 62.99
N ARG A 4 33.29 7.06 64.10
CA ARG A 4 32.49 8.29 64.17
C ARG A 4 33.26 9.58 63.89
N ALA A 5 34.57 9.63 64.20
CA ALA A 5 35.39 10.79 63.90
C ALA A 5 35.78 10.85 62.41
N TYR A 6 35.88 9.69 61.76
CA TYR A 6 36.14 9.61 60.31
C TYR A 6 34.87 9.96 59.52
N GLU A 7 33.70 9.47 59.93
CA GLU A 7 32.42 9.87 59.32
C GLU A 7 32.13 11.36 59.48
N ALA A 8 32.33 11.92 60.68
CA ALA A 8 32.16 13.35 60.90
C ALA A 8 33.13 14.20 60.07
N TYR A 9 34.36 13.71 59.85
CA TYR A 9 35.34 14.37 58.97
C TYR A 9 34.93 14.30 57.50
N MET A 10 34.44 13.15 57.03
CA MET A 10 33.98 12.97 55.65
C MET A 10 32.72 13.79 55.34
N VAL A 11 31.74 13.84 56.24
CA VAL A 11 30.55 14.68 56.09
C VAL A 11 30.95 16.16 56.03
N LYS A 12 31.87 16.59 56.90
CA LYS A 12 32.36 17.97 56.89
C LYS A 12 33.12 18.32 55.62
N CYS A 13 33.91 17.39 55.06
CA CYS A 13 34.56 17.57 53.77
C CYS A 13 33.56 17.64 52.60
N ILE A 14 32.48 16.84 52.64
CA ILE A 14 31.42 16.87 51.62
C ILE A 14 30.64 18.19 51.71
N ASP A 15 30.30 18.66 52.92
CA ASP A 15 29.60 19.92 53.11
C ASP A 15 30.48 21.12 52.73
N GLU A 16 31.79 21.09 53.04
CA GLU A 16 32.74 22.12 52.61
C GLU A 16 32.95 22.11 51.09
N GLN A 17 32.94 20.95 50.43
CA GLN A 17 32.99 20.86 48.98
C GLN A 17 31.69 21.31 48.31
N SER A 18 30.53 20.93 48.85
CA SER A 18 29.22 21.40 48.39
C SER A 18 29.08 22.92 48.54
N ALA A 19 29.49 23.49 49.68
CA ALA A 19 29.49 24.94 49.89
C ALA A 19 30.47 25.66 48.94
N THR A 20 31.61 25.03 48.61
CA THR A 20 32.57 25.58 47.64
C THR A 20 32.04 25.53 46.22
N ILE A 21 31.34 24.45 45.85
CA ILE A 21 30.68 24.28 44.54
C ILE A 21 29.51 25.25 44.42
N GLU A 22 28.64 25.37 45.43
CA GLU A 22 27.56 26.35 45.46
C GLU A 22 28.08 27.77 45.38
N LYS A 23 29.20 28.09 46.06
CA LYS A 23 29.83 29.41 45.97
C LYS A 23 30.47 29.68 44.61
N LEU A 24 31.05 28.68 43.96
CA LEU A 24 31.60 28.78 42.59
C LEU A 24 30.50 28.90 41.54
N VAL A 25 29.40 28.15 41.70
CA VAL A 25 28.22 28.21 40.85
C VAL A 25 27.54 29.57 41.03
N SER A 26 27.35 30.02 42.27
CA SER A 26 26.76 31.32 42.59
C SER A 26 27.65 32.49 42.15
N GLN A 27 28.97 32.45 42.34
CA GLN A 27 29.89 33.49 41.85
C GLN A 27 29.93 33.56 40.32
N LYS A 28 29.93 32.42 39.62
CA LYS A 28 29.85 32.40 38.15
C LYS A 28 28.48 32.82 37.64
N PHE A 29 27.40 32.55 38.38
CA PHE A 29 26.05 33.00 38.05
C PHE A 29 25.81 34.48 38.32
N THR A 30 26.36 35.04 39.39
CA THR A 30 26.16 36.47 39.73
C THR A 30 26.89 37.39 38.74
N ALA A 31 27.98 36.92 38.14
CA ALA A 31 28.65 37.60 37.02
C ALA A 31 27.82 37.57 35.71
N CYS A 32 26.90 36.61 35.53
CA CYS A 32 25.98 36.52 34.39
C CYS A 32 24.74 37.43 34.51
N CYS A 33 24.41 37.93 35.70
CA CYS A 33 23.13 38.59 35.95
C CYS A 33 23.19 40.14 36.00
N GLN A 34 24.29 40.77 35.56
CA GLN A 34 24.43 42.24 35.62
C GLN A 34 24.36 42.99 34.29
N ASP A 35 24.07 42.33 33.16
CA ASP A 35 23.86 43.04 31.90
C ASP A 35 22.44 42.79 31.34
N GLU A 36 21.46 43.56 31.85
CA GLU A 36 20.18 43.80 31.16
C GLU A 36 20.38 44.78 29.98
N ASN A 37 21.28 44.45 29.06
CA ASN A 37 21.40 45.16 27.79
C ASN A 37 21.36 44.17 26.63
N ASP A 38 20.47 44.45 25.68
CA ASP A 38 20.16 43.72 24.44
C ASP A 38 21.40 43.33 23.60
N ASN A 39 22.16 42.34 24.05
CA ASN A 39 23.28 41.74 23.32
C ASN A 39 23.02 40.25 23.10
N SER A 40 22.16 39.96 22.10
CA SER A 40 21.76 38.60 21.68
C SER A 40 22.91 37.61 21.40
N ALA A 41 24.15 38.09 21.25
CA ALA A 41 25.34 37.28 21.02
C ALA A 41 25.98 36.74 22.30
N ASN A 42 25.83 37.41 23.45
CA ASN A 42 26.47 37.00 24.71
C ASN A 42 25.64 35.90 25.41
N ASP A 43 24.30 36.05 25.37
CA ASP A 43 23.33 35.03 25.81
C ASP A 43 23.48 33.69 25.05
N ASP A 44 23.90 33.73 23.77
CA ASP A 44 24.02 32.55 22.91
C ASP A 44 25.27 31.70 23.25
N ALA A 45 26.37 32.33 23.68
CA ALA A 45 27.57 31.62 24.12
C ALA A 45 27.38 30.95 25.49
N GLU A 46 26.67 31.62 26.40
CA GLU A 46 26.35 31.12 27.73
C GLU A 46 25.36 29.94 27.67
N LEU A 47 24.37 29.98 26.78
CA LEU A 47 23.42 28.87 26.59
C LEU A 47 24.04 27.62 25.97
N GLU A 48 25.02 27.76 25.06
CA GLU A 48 25.75 26.63 24.48
C GLU A 48 26.70 25.98 25.48
N GLN A 49 27.28 26.77 26.39
CA GLN A 49 28.00 26.23 27.55
C GLN A 49 27.05 25.45 28.48
N LEU A 50 25.84 25.95 28.73
CA LEU A 50 24.86 25.26 29.56
C LEU A 50 24.36 23.95 28.93
N LYS A 51 24.10 23.94 27.62
CA LYS A 51 23.72 22.71 26.88
C LYS A 51 24.84 21.68 26.85
N SER A 52 26.08 22.11 26.58
CA SER A 52 27.23 21.19 26.58
C SER A 52 27.52 20.64 27.96
N PHE A 53 27.25 21.41 29.03
CA PHE A 53 27.34 20.95 30.42
C PHE A 53 26.26 19.91 30.75
N ILE A 54 25.01 20.09 30.31
CA ILE A 54 23.93 19.11 30.49
C ILE A 54 24.24 17.81 29.72
N VAL A 55 24.60 17.92 28.45
CA VAL A 55 24.86 16.78 27.54
C VAL A 55 26.14 16.04 27.89
N GLY A 56 27.15 16.72 28.44
CA GLY A 56 28.44 16.16 28.84
C GLY A 56 28.49 15.63 30.28
N SER A 57 27.41 15.75 31.05
CA SER A 57 27.39 15.28 32.45
C SER A 57 27.11 13.79 32.58
N SER A 58 27.72 13.17 33.60
CA SER A 58 27.50 11.76 33.93
C SER A 58 26.12 11.48 34.53
N ASP A 59 25.47 12.50 35.10
CA ASP A 59 24.10 12.42 35.62
C ASP A 59 23.31 13.70 35.28
N PRO A 60 22.59 13.69 34.14
CA PRO A 60 21.81 14.84 33.68
C PRO A 60 20.69 15.23 34.64
N SER A 61 20.16 14.29 35.43
CA SER A 61 19.00 14.51 36.29
C SER A 61 19.31 15.45 37.45
N LEU A 62 20.48 15.32 38.08
CA LEU A 62 20.93 16.21 39.15
C LEU A 62 21.17 17.65 38.67
N ILE A 63 21.67 17.81 37.44
CA ILE A 63 21.88 19.14 36.85
C ILE A 63 20.55 19.79 36.47
N THR A 64 19.57 18.98 36.07
CA THR A 64 18.21 19.46 35.77
C THR A 64 17.53 20.02 37.02
N GLU A 65 17.81 19.47 38.21
CA GLU A 65 17.30 19.95 39.51
C GLU A 65 17.99 21.23 40.00
N LEU A 66 19.26 21.46 39.62
CA LEU A 66 20.03 22.66 39.97
C LEU A 66 19.74 23.86 39.06
N ILE A 67 19.10 23.62 37.91
CA ILE A 67 18.72 24.66 36.95
C ILE A 67 17.31 25.16 37.27
N SER A 68 17.14 26.48 37.36
CA SER A 68 15.81 27.06 37.63
C SER A 68 14.83 26.83 36.47
N ALA A 69 13.54 26.75 36.79
CA ALA A 69 12.48 26.51 35.80
C ALA A 69 12.43 27.57 34.68
N SER A 70 12.86 28.80 34.95
CA SER A 70 12.93 29.88 33.94
C SER A 70 14.08 29.66 32.95
N GLN A 71 15.22 29.16 33.41
CA GLN A 71 16.39 28.83 32.57
C GLN A 71 16.11 27.60 31.71
N MET A 72 15.46 26.56 32.26
CA MET A 72 15.06 25.39 31.49
C MET A 72 14.13 25.78 30.33
N LYS A 73 13.12 26.63 30.59
CA LYS A 73 12.22 27.16 29.55
C LYS A 73 12.97 27.97 28.47
N ARG A 74 14.04 28.69 28.82
CA ARG A 74 14.88 29.40 27.82
C ARG A 74 15.63 28.40 26.94
N VAL A 75 16.22 27.36 27.52
CA VAL A 75 16.94 26.30 26.81
C VAL A 75 16.00 25.55 25.87
N GLU A 76 14.82 25.12 26.35
CA GLU A 76 13.80 24.44 25.55
C GLU A 76 13.35 25.29 24.36
N ARG A 77 12.97 26.56 24.60
CA ARG A 77 12.57 27.48 23.52
C ARG A 77 13.67 27.65 22.47
N ARG A 78 14.94 27.71 22.89
CA ARG A 78 16.08 27.84 21.97
C ARG A 78 16.31 26.53 21.21
N CYS A 79 16.23 25.38 21.85
CA CYS A 79 16.31 24.06 21.21
C CYS A 79 15.22 23.89 20.16
N SER A 80 13.98 24.25 20.47
CA SER A 80 12.87 24.25 19.50
C SER A 80 13.17 25.17 18.33
N LYS A 81 13.64 26.42 18.56
CA LYS A 81 14.02 27.34 17.48
C LYS A 81 15.17 26.82 16.61
N VAL A 82 16.18 26.17 17.19
CA VAL A 82 17.30 25.58 16.44
C VAL A 82 16.80 24.39 15.63
N ASN A 83 15.93 23.55 16.20
CA ASN A 83 15.36 22.42 15.51
C ASN A 83 14.43 22.85 14.36
N GLU A 84 13.62 23.89 14.57
CA GLU A 84 12.80 24.52 13.52
C GLU A 84 13.69 25.03 12.37
N LYS A 85 14.78 25.75 12.67
CA LYS A 85 15.73 26.20 11.64
C LYS A 85 16.38 25.04 10.88
N LYS A 86 16.76 23.96 11.58
CA LYS A 86 17.32 22.76 10.95
C LYS A 86 16.30 22.06 10.06
N MET A 87 15.07 21.90 10.55
CA MET A 87 13.96 21.31 9.79
C MET A 87 13.64 22.14 8.55
N GLU A 88 13.61 23.47 8.67
CA GLU A 88 13.38 24.38 7.56
C GLU A 88 14.51 24.31 6.53
N SER A 89 15.77 24.27 6.97
CA SER A 89 16.92 24.09 6.08
C SER A 89 16.84 22.77 5.31
N LEU A 90 16.55 21.66 6.01
CA LEU A 90 16.36 20.33 5.40
C LEU A 90 15.20 20.33 4.41
N ARG A 91 14.08 20.95 4.77
CA ARG A 91 12.92 21.06 3.90
C ARG A 91 13.25 21.81 2.62
N ASN A 92 13.93 22.95 2.73
CA ASN A 92 14.36 23.73 1.58
C ASN A 92 15.35 22.95 0.69
N GLU A 93 16.29 22.22 1.29
CA GLU A 93 17.22 21.35 0.55
C GLU A 93 16.50 20.22 -0.19
N ILE A 94 15.52 19.57 0.46
CA ILE A 94 14.66 18.57 -0.17
C ILE A 94 13.86 19.18 -1.32
N GLU A 95 13.20 20.32 -1.10
CA GLU A 95 12.40 21.00 -2.11
C GLU A 95 13.25 21.42 -3.32
N GLN A 96 14.46 21.95 -3.09
CA GLN A 96 15.41 22.30 -4.15
C GLN A 96 15.91 21.07 -4.91
N THR A 97 16.26 19.99 -4.19
CA THR A 97 16.72 18.74 -4.81
C THR A 97 15.61 18.11 -5.65
N VAL A 98 14.39 18.07 -5.12
CA VAL A 98 13.20 17.59 -5.83
C VAL A 98 12.96 18.45 -7.07
N ALA A 99 12.97 19.78 -6.94
CA ALA A 99 12.77 20.68 -8.07
C ALA A 99 13.84 20.52 -9.16
N ALA A 100 15.11 20.34 -8.79
CA ALA A 100 16.20 20.08 -9.72
C ALA A 100 16.02 18.76 -10.47
N VAL A 101 15.69 17.68 -9.75
CA VAL A 101 15.40 16.36 -10.35
C VAL A 101 14.20 16.42 -11.29
N LEU A 102 13.14 17.14 -10.91
CA LEU A 102 11.93 17.32 -11.72
C LEU A 102 12.12 18.20 -12.94
N LYS A 103 13.07 19.15 -12.88
CA LYS A 103 13.43 20.00 -14.04
C LYS A 103 14.10 19.17 -15.13
N ASP A 104 14.99 18.26 -14.74
CA ASP A 104 15.72 17.39 -15.67
C ASP A 104 14.89 16.17 -16.09
N ASN A 105 13.91 15.75 -15.27
CA ASN A 105 12.98 14.66 -15.55
C ASN A 105 11.55 15.09 -15.17
N PRO A 106 10.83 15.82 -16.05
CA PRO A 106 9.47 16.23 -15.76
C PRO A 106 8.61 15.00 -15.49
N LEU A 107 7.95 14.97 -14.34
CA LEU A 107 7.05 13.87 -14.01
C LEU A 107 5.92 13.81 -15.05
N PRO A 108 5.54 12.60 -15.51
CA PRO A 108 4.39 12.45 -16.37
C PRO A 108 3.15 12.99 -15.65
N LYS A 109 2.32 13.75 -16.37
CA LYS A 109 1.05 14.25 -15.85
C LYS A 109 0.09 13.09 -15.61
N CYS A 110 0.08 12.56 -14.39
CA CYS A 110 -0.80 11.47 -14.00
C CYS A 110 -2.15 12.02 -13.53
N THR A 111 -3.26 11.47 -14.03
CA THR A 111 -4.61 11.75 -13.52
C THR A 111 -5.16 10.48 -12.89
N PRO A 112 -5.57 10.51 -11.60
CA PRO A 112 -6.15 9.33 -10.97
C PRO A 112 -7.52 9.02 -11.56
N LEU A 113 -7.80 7.73 -11.61
CA LEU A 113 -8.99 7.12 -12.20
C LEU A 113 -9.40 5.99 -11.27
N LEU A 114 -10.69 5.89 -11.02
CA LEU A 114 -11.31 4.77 -10.32
C LEU A 114 -12.29 4.06 -11.24
N THR A 115 -12.09 2.76 -11.43
CA THR A 115 -12.93 1.95 -12.31
C THR A 115 -13.77 0.99 -11.50
N PHE A 116 -15.04 0.89 -11.85
CA PHE A 116 -15.96 -0.09 -11.29
C PHE A 116 -16.63 -0.90 -12.38
N LEU A 117 -16.87 -2.18 -12.10
CA LEU A 117 -17.86 -2.92 -12.87
C LEU A 117 -19.23 -2.64 -12.29
N VAL A 118 -20.18 -2.31 -13.14
CA VAL A 118 -21.53 -2.00 -12.70
C VAL A 118 -22.62 -2.69 -13.51
N HIS A 119 -23.72 -3.03 -12.85
CA HIS A 119 -24.89 -3.66 -13.46
C HIS A 119 -26.12 -2.75 -13.38
N GLY A 120 -26.93 -2.76 -14.45
CA GLY A 120 -28.20 -2.04 -14.47
C GLY A 120 -29.19 -2.64 -13.47
N ALA A 121 -29.88 -1.77 -12.72
CA ALA A 121 -30.78 -2.18 -11.65
C ALA A 121 -32.25 -2.29 -12.07
N SER A 122 -32.60 -2.01 -13.32
CA SER A 122 -33.97 -2.18 -13.83
C SER A 122 -34.24 -3.66 -14.13
N ALA A 123 -35.51 -4.11 -14.06
CA ALA A 123 -35.84 -5.51 -14.35
C ALA A 123 -35.36 -5.95 -15.74
N VAL A 124 -35.49 -5.07 -16.74
CA VAL A 124 -35.03 -5.31 -18.11
C VAL A 124 -33.51 -5.45 -18.18
N ASP A 125 -32.76 -4.61 -17.47
CA ASP A 125 -31.30 -4.67 -17.44
C ASP A 125 -30.80 -5.93 -16.72
N GLN A 126 -31.49 -6.33 -15.66
CA GLN A 126 -31.15 -7.52 -14.88
C GLN A 126 -31.38 -8.80 -15.71
N GLU A 127 -32.51 -8.89 -16.41
CA GLU A 127 -32.80 -10.01 -17.33
C GLU A 127 -31.78 -10.10 -18.47
N ARG A 128 -31.32 -8.95 -18.96
CA ARG A 128 -30.32 -8.87 -20.05
C ARG A 128 -28.88 -9.02 -19.57
N GLY A 129 -28.64 -9.05 -18.27
CA GLY A 129 -27.27 -9.03 -17.71
C GLY A 129 -26.49 -7.78 -18.12
N ALA A 130 -27.15 -6.63 -18.26
CA ALA A 130 -26.54 -5.41 -18.75
C ALA A 130 -25.49 -4.89 -17.75
N ALA A 131 -24.23 -4.93 -18.19
CA ALA A 131 -23.08 -4.53 -17.40
C ALA A 131 -22.19 -3.53 -18.16
N ALA A 132 -21.66 -2.55 -17.46
CA ALA A 132 -20.80 -1.51 -18.00
C ALA A 132 -19.60 -1.25 -17.08
N ASN A 133 -18.52 -0.73 -17.64
CA ASN A 133 -17.40 -0.23 -16.85
C ASN A 133 -17.67 1.24 -16.50
N LEU A 134 -17.80 1.56 -15.22
CA LEU A 134 -17.89 2.92 -14.73
C LEU A 134 -16.50 3.48 -14.44
N VAL A 135 -16.17 4.61 -15.03
CA VAL A 135 -14.89 5.31 -14.95
C VAL A 135 -15.13 6.65 -14.26
N VAL A 136 -14.57 6.79 -13.06
CA VAL A 136 -14.62 8.03 -12.28
C VAL A 136 -13.28 8.73 -12.39
N TRP A 137 -13.27 9.87 -13.08
CA TRP A 137 -12.07 10.70 -13.25
C TRP A 137 -11.90 11.63 -12.05
N ARG A 138 -10.67 11.71 -11.51
CA ARG A 138 -10.34 12.57 -10.37
C ARG A 138 -11.32 12.37 -9.20
N PRO A 139 -11.46 11.12 -8.70
CA PRO A 139 -12.39 10.84 -7.62
C PRO A 139 -12.01 11.64 -6.37
N ASP A 140 -13.01 12.23 -5.71
CA ASP A 140 -12.83 12.78 -4.37
C ASP A 140 -12.57 11.60 -3.41
N MET A 141 -11.31 11.46 -3.00
CA MET A 141 -10.82 10.34 -2.21
C MET A 141 -11.47 10.27 -0.83
N GLU A 142 -11.89 11.39 -0.25
CA GLU A 142 -12.46 11.43 1.10
C GLU A 142 -13.95 11.09 1.10
N ASN A 143 -14.71 11.66 0.16
CA ASN A 143 -16.17 11.56 0.18
C ASN A 143 -16.75 10.50 -0.75
N LEU A 144 -16.16 10.28 -1.93
CA LEU A 144 -16.76 9.45 -2.97
C LEU A 144 -16.24 8.00 -2.89
N VAL A 145 -14.94 7.83 -2.71
CA VAL A 145 -14.30 6.50 -2.67
C VAL A 145 -14.75 5.69 -1.45
N SER A 146 -14.96 6.36 -0.30
CA SER A 146 -15.47 5.73 0.92
C SER A 146 -16.92 5.24 0.78
N LYS A 147 -17.74 5.94 -0.02
CA LYS A 147 -19.16 5.62 -0.25
C LYS A 147 -19.36 4.54 -1.31
N LEU A 148 -18.61 4.59 -2.41
CA LEU A 148 -18.72 3.65 -3.52
C LEU A 148 -18.11 2.30 -3.15
N GLN A 149 -18.94 1.40 -2.63
CA GLN A 149 -18.56 0.05 -2.23
C GLN A 149 -19.28 -0.99 -3.08
N GLU A 150 -18.67 -2.17 -3.18
CA GLU A 150 -19.27 -3.32 -3.87
C GLU A 150 -20.55 -3.79 -3.18
N GLY A 151 -21.49 -4.30 -3.96
CA GLY A 151 -22.78 -4.80 -3.47
C GLY A 151 -23.78 -3.71 -3.10
N LYS A 152 -23.45 -2.43 -3.30
CA LYS A 152 -24.34 -1.30 -3.06
C LYS A 152 -25.00 -0.80 -4.35
N LYS A 153 -26.17 -0.17 -4.17
CA LYS A 153 -26.99 0.41 -5.24
C LYS A 153 -26.85 1.92 -5.26
N PHE A 154 -26.54 2.47 -6.42
CA PHE A 154 -26.39 3.90 -6.62
C PHE A 154 -27.22 4.38 -7.80
N ARG A 155 -27.61 5.65 -7.79
CA ARG A 155 -28.11 6.35 -8.97
C ARG A 155 -27.06 7.36 -9.38
N PHE A 156 -26.53 7.21 -10.58
CA PHE A 156 -25.63 8.17 -11.17
C PHE A 156 -26.39 9.05 -12.14
N HIS A 157 -26.21 10.36 -12.01
CA HIS A 157 -26.82 11.35 -12.88
C HIS A 157 -25.78 11.97 -13.79
N LYS A 158 -26.20 12.36 -15.00
CA LYS A 158 -25.36 13.10 -15.97
C LYS A 158 -24.04 12.39 -16.27
N MET A 159 -24.12 11.11 -16.63
CA MET A 159 -22.96 10.34 -17.08
C MET A 159 -22.82 10.45 -18.60
N GLN A 160 -21.58 10.29 -19.06
CA GLN A 160 -21.28 10.13 -20.47
C GLN A 160 -21.16 8.63 -20.78
N LEU A 161 -21.87 8.18 -21.81
CA LEU A 161 -21.76 6.82 -22.33
C LEU A 161 -20.82 6.81 -23.52
N THR A 162 -19.83 5.92 -23.48
CA THR A 162 -18.96 5.61 -24.61
C THR A 162 -19.11 4.13 -24.93
N CYS A 163 -19.58 3.83 -26.13
CA CYS A 163 -19.66 2.45 -26.61
C CYS A 163 -18.42 2.13 -27.44
N VAL A 164 -17.57 1.23 -26.93
CA VAL A 164 -16.38 0.75 -27.66
C VAL A 164 -16.61 -0.71 -28.04
N ARG A 165 -16.86 -0.94 -29.34
CA ARG A 165 -17.13 -2.25 -29.95
C ARG A 165 -18.21 -3.03 -29.18
N ASN A 166 -17.79 -3.93 -28.30
CA ASN A 166 -18.63 -4.86 -27.53
C ASN A 166 -18.74 -4.47 -26.04
N SER A 167 -18.22 -3.32 -25.64
CA SER A 167 -18.20 -2.88 -24.25
C SER A 167 -18.77 -1.47 -24.10
N SER A 168 -19.60 -1.30 -23.08
CA SER A 168 -20.13 0.00 -22.69
C SER A 168 -19.30 0.53 -21.53
N GLU A 169 -18.76 1.72 -21.71
CA GLU A 169 -18.07 2.48 -20.69
C GLU A 169 -18.93 3.69 -20.30
N LEU A 170 -19.17 3.85 -19.01
CA LEU A 170 -19.82 5.01 -18.43
C LEU A 170 -18.74 5.84 -17.77
N SER A 171 -18.67 7.14 -18.04
CA SER A 171 -17.70 8.03 -17.42
C SER A 171 -18.38 9.20 -16.72
N THR A 172 -17.89 9.55 -15.53
CA THR A 172 -18.37 10.74 -14.81
C THR A 172 -17.81 12.02 -15.45
N THR A 173 -18.63 13.06 -15.46
CA THR A 173 -18.27 14.43 -15.83
C THR A 173 -18.18 15.32 -14.59
N SER A 174 -17.73 16.56 -14.74
CA SER A 174 -17.74 17.55 -13.63
C SER A 174 -19.14 17.84 -13.08
N SER A 175 -20.18 17.56 -13.86
CA SER A 175 -21.58 17.77 -13.47
C SER A 175 -22.26 16.52 -12.91
N SER A 176 -21.55 15.38 -12.92
CA SER A 176 -22.09 14.12 -12.40
C SER A 176 -22.23 14.18 -10.89
N PHE A 177 -23.32 13.63 -10.38
CA PHE A 177 -23.52 13.41 -8.96
C PHE A 177 -24.12 12.03 -8.74
N VAL A 178 -23.92 11.50 -7.53
CA VAL A 178 -24.31 10.15 -7.14
C VAL A 178 -25.18 10.17 -5.90
N GLU A 179 -26.20 9.33 -5.90
CA GLU A 179 -27.10 9.09 -4.77
C GLU A 179 -27.04 7.60 -4.41
N GLU A 180 -26.79 7.27 -3.14
CA GLU A 180 -26.91 5.89 -2.66
C GLU A 180 -28.39 5.55 -2.45
N LEU A 181 -28.83 4.41 -2.99
CA LEU A 181 -30.20 3.93 -2.87
C LEU A 181 -30.23 2.67 -1.99
N PRO A 182 -31.27 2.51 -1.16
CA PRO A 182 -31.42 1.31 -0.35
C PRO A 182 -31.70 0.07 -1.22
N ILE A 183 -31.13 -1.06 -0.83
CA ILE A 183 -31.42 -2.37 -1.40
C ILE A 183 -32.54 -3.01 -0.57
N LYS A 184 -33.76 -3.04 -1.13
CA LYS A 184 -34.94 -3.62 -0.45
C LYS A 184 -35.00 -5.15 -0.54
N VAL A 185 -34.48 -5.71 -1.64
CA VAL A 185 -34.44 -7.14 -1.93
C VAL A 185 -33.04 -7.44 -2.42
N GLN A 186 -32.43 -8.53 -1.95
CA GLN A 186 -31.10 -8.91 -2.40
C GLN A 186 -31.12 -9.11 -3.94
N PRO A 187 -30.15 -8.52 -4.65
CA PRO A 187 -30.05 -8.70 -6.09
C PRO A 187 -29.80 -10.18 -6.41
N PRO A 188 -30.35 -10.69 -7.53
CA PRO A 188 -30.11 -12.07 -7.91
C PRO A 188 -28.63 -12.26 -8.32
N PRO A 189 -28.10 -13.50 -8.30
CA PRO A 189 -26.70 -13.77 -8.60
C PRO A 189 -26.23 -13.29 -9.98
N GLN A 190 -27.13 -13.16 -10.95
CA GLN A 190 -26.78 -12.62 -12.28
C GLN A 190 -26.39 -11.12 -12.23
N VAL A 191 -26.75 -10.43 -11.15
CA VAL A 191 -26.60 -8.97 -10.99
C VAL A 191 -25.49 -8.63 -10.01
N TYR A 192 -25.36 -9.39 -8.92
CA TYR A 192 -24.25 -9.23 -7.99
C TYR A 192 -23.88 -10.57 -7.37
N ILE A 193 -22.60 -10.88 -7.42
CA ILE A 193 -21.96 -11.99 -6.73
C ILE A 193 -20.88 -11.37 -5.84
N PRO A 194 -20.96 -11.55 -4.51
CA PRO A 194 -19.88 -11.13 -3.63
C PRO A 194 -18.56 -11.76 -4.03
N ARG A 195 -17.46 -11.02 -3.87
CA ARG A 195 -16.11 -11.53 -4.14
C ARG A 195 -15.82 -12.80 -3.33
N SER A 196 -15.29 -13.80 -4.01
CA SER A 196 -14.80 -15.04 -3.40
C SER A 196 -13.44 -15.41 -3.98
N VAL A 197 -12.66 -16.11 -3.17
CA VAL A 197 -11.38 -16.66 -3.60
C VAL A 197 -11.66 -17.93 -4.41
N THR A 198 -11.09 -17.99 -5.61
CA THR A 198 -11.18 -19.15 -6.51
C THR A 198 -10.10 -20.16 -6.16
N THR A 199 -10.48 -21.43 -6.01
CA THR A 199 -9.52 -22.49 -5.71
C THR A 199 -8.71 -22.88 -6.94
N PHE A 200 -7.53 -23.46 -6.76
CA PHE A 200 -6.70 -23.87 -7.90
C PHE A 200 -7.30 -25.07 -8.64
N ASP A 201 -8.04 -25.94 -7.94
CA ASP A 201 -8.79 -27.01 -8.57
C ASP A 201 -9.95 -26.47 -9.42
N ASP A 202 -10.64 -25.42 -9.00
CA ASP A 202 -11.69 -24.78 -9.82
C ASP A 202 -11.13 -24.20 -11.12
N LEU A 203 -9.95 -23.57 -11.06
CA LEU A 203 -9.26 -23.08 -12.25
C LEU A 203 -8.83 -24.21 -13.17
N LYS A 204 -8.33 -25.31 -12.61
CA LYS A 204 -7.88 -26.47 -13.38
C LYS A 204 -9.04 -27.19 -14.07
N ASN A 205 -10.16 -27.35 -13.37
CA ASN A 205 -11.35 -28.04 -13.87
C ASN A 205 -12.25 -27.13 -14.73
N GLY A 206 -12.00 -25.82 -14.73
CA GLY A 206 -12.82 -24.84 -15.44
C GLY A 206 -14.23 -24.69 -14.84
N THR A 207 -14.39 -25.02 -13.55
CA THR A 207 -15.66 -24.94 -12.83
C THR A 207 -15.93 -23.56 -12.24
N CYS A 208 -14.93 -22.69 -12.20
CA CYS A 208 -15.12 -21.30 -11.76
C CYS A 208 -15.99 -20.52 -12.76
N VAL A 209 -16.82 -19.62 -12.24
CA VAL A 209 -17.61 -18.67 -13.05
C VAL A 209 -17.01 -17.28 -12.89
N PRO A 210 -16.02 -16.90 -13.72
CA PRO A 210 -15.31 -15.64 -13.54
C PRO A 210 -16.21 -14.46 -13.92
N VAL A 211 -16.32 -13.47 -13.03
CA VAL A 211 -17.02 -12.22 -13.35
C VAL A 211 -16.10 -11.38 -14.23
N MET A 212 -16.50 -11.13 -15.48
CA MET A 212 -15.69 -10.45 -16.51
C MET A 212 -14.32 -11.12 -16.77
N GLY A 213 -14.26 -12.44 -16.65
CA GLY A 213 -13.01 -13.18 -16.84
C GLY A 213 -11.96 -12.93 -15.75
N GLN A 214 -12.36 -12.32 -14.63
CA GLN A 214 -11.46 -12.06 -13.51
C GLN A 214 -11.79 -12.97 -12.33
N VAL A 215 -10.74 -13.38 -11.62
CA VAL A 215 -10.81 -14.17 -10.40
C VAL A 215 -9.88 -13.57 -9.36
N ASP A 216 -10.12 -13.91 -8.11
CA ASP A 216 -9.22 -13.62 -7.01
C ASP A 216 -8.66 -14.95 -6.48
N ILE A 217 -7.35 -15.02 -6.21
CA ILE A 217 -6.67 -16.25 -5.83
C ILE A 217 -5.70 -15.97 -4.68
N VAL A 218 -5.36 -17.02 -3.94
CA VAL A 218 -4.38 -16.98 -2.86
C VAL A 218 -3.43 -18.16 -3.01
N GLY A 219 -2.13 -17.96 -2.81
CA GLY A 219 -1.15 -19.04 -2.93
C GLY A 219 0.26 -18.64 -2.52
N VAL A 220 1.11 -19.64 -2.31
CA VAL A 220 2.53 -19.47 -2.01
C VAL A 220 3.35 -19.48 -3.29
N VAL A 221 4.23 -18.50 -3.46
CA VAL A 221 5.16 -18.45 -4.59
C VAL A 221 6.19 -19.58 -4.47
N LEU A 222 6.15 -20.54 -5.38
CA LEU A 222 7.06 -21.70 -5.38
C LEU A 222 8.29 -21.49 -6.25
N ASP A 223 8.10 -20.85 -7.40
CA ASP A 223 9.15 -20.61 -8.37
C ASP A 223 8.81 -19.42 -9.27
N ILE A 224 9.82 -18.78 -9.82
CA ILE A 224 9.66 -17.67 -10.76
C ILE A 224 10.51 -17.99 -11.99
N ALA A 225 9.85 -18.35 -13.08
CA ALA A 225 10.50 -18.63 -14.36
C ALA A 225 10.60 -17.35 -15.19
N LEU A 226 11.81 -17.04 -15.65
CA LEU A 226 12.04 -15.99 -16.62
C LEU A 226 11.87 -16.55 -18.03
N GLY A 227 11.10 -15.88 -18.87
CA GLY A 227 10.94 -16.19 -20.29
C GLY A 227 11.45 -15.06 -21.17
N GLU A 228 11.52 -15.29 -22.48
CA GLU A 228 12.02 -14.30 -23.44
C GLU A 228 11.19 -13.00 -23.49
N ARG A 229 9.88 -13.10 -23.22
CA ARG A 229 8.92 -11.99 -23.33
C ARG A 229 8.25 -11.62 -22.01
N GLY A 230 8.77 -12.06 -20.87
CA GLY A 230 8.16 -11.80 -19.57
C GLY A 230 8.59 -12.79 -18.50
N CYS A 231 7.76 -12.95 -17.47
CA CYS A 231 8.02 -13.92 -16.41
C CYS A 231 6.75 -14.67 -16.01
N THR A 232 6.92 -15.81 -15.34
CA THR A 232 5.82 -16.60 -14.82
C THR A 232 6.11 -16.95 -13.37
N ALA A 233 5.23 -16.54 -12.45
CA ALA A 233 5.28 -16.97 -11.06
C ALA A 233 4.39 -18.20 -10.90
N TYR A 234 4.93 -19.27 -10.33
CA TYR A 234 4.16 -20.46 -10.00
C TYR A 234 3.73 -20.40 -8.54
N LEU A 235 2.43 -20.55 -8.31
CA LEU A 235 1.86 -20.57 -6.97
C LEU A 235 1.42 -21.98 -6.59
N GLY A 236 1.51 -22.31 -5.31
CA GLY A 236 0.98 -23.54 -4.71
C GLY A 236 -0.01 -23.26 -3.57
N ASP A 237 -1.04 -24.11 -3.45
CA ASP A 237 -1.98 -24.10 -2.32
C ASP A 237 -1.66 -25.22 -1.30
N ASP A 238 -2.39 -25.24 -0.19
CA ASP A 238 -2.28 -26.24 0.88
C ASP A 238 -2.49 -27.68 0.39
N LEU A 239 -3.17 -27.87 -0.74
CA LEU A 239 -3.46 -29.17 -1.35
C LEU A 239 -2.44 -29.57 -2.45
N MET A 240 -1.30 -28.88 -2.53
CA MET A 240 -0.25 -29.12 -3.54
C MET A 240 -0.79 -29.02 -4.98
N LYS A 241 -1.79 -28.18 -5.21
CA LYS A 241 -2.24 -27.76 -6.53
C LYS A 241 -1.46 -26.53 -6.95
N PHE A 242 -1.41 -26.30 -8.25
CA PHE A 242 -0.57 -25.25 -8.80
C PHE A 242 -1.35 -24.38 -9.78
N VAL A 243 -1.00 -23.09 -9.81
CA VAL A 243 -1.43 -22.15 -10.85
C VAL A 243 -0.22 -21.35 -11.33
N ALA A 244 -0.18 -21.04 -12.62
CA ALA A 244 0.85 -20.23 -13.23
C ALA A 244 0.32 -18.80 -13.46
N VAL A 245 0.97 -17.81 -12.86
CA VAL A 245 0.64 -16.39 -13.03
C VAL A 245 1.60 -15.80 -14.06
N ARG A 246 1.07 -15.42 -15.23
CA ARG A 246 1.84 -14.89 -16.35
C ARG A 246 1.92 -13.37 -16.32
N PHE A 247 3.14 -12.88 -16.51
CA PHE A 247 3.47 -11.49 -16.71
C PHE A 247 3.96 -11.35 -18.15
N ASP A 248 3.42 -10.37 -18.88
CA ASP A 248 3.88 -9.93 -20.19
C ASP A 248 5.18 -9.11 -20.13
N ASN A 249 5.72 -8.90 -18.92
CA ASN A 249 6.98 -8.21 -18.67
C ASN A 249 7.65 -8.76 -17.40
N SER A 250 8.77 -8.16 -17.01
CA SER A 250 9.46 -8.47 -15.75
C SER A 250 8.65 -8.01 -14.53
N LEU A 251 8.88 -8.64 -13.37
CA LEU A 251 8.32 -8.18 -12.10
C LEU A 251 8.76 -6.74 -11.75
N GLU A 252 9.94 -6.32 -12.19
CA GLU A 252 10.45 -4.97 -11.97
C GLU A 252 9.62 -3.91 -12.69
N PHE A 253 9.19 -4.18 -13.93
CA PHE A 253 8.30 -3.30 -14.68
C PHE A 253 7.01 -3.00 -13.91
N TYR A 254 6.49 -4.01 -13.20
CA TYR A 254 5.30 -3.90 -12.36
C TYR A 254 5.57 -3.40 -10.94
N GLY A 255 6.83 -3.21 -10.54
CA GLY A 255 7.21 -2.87 -9.17
C GLY A 255 6.93 -3.98 -8.15
N LEU A 256 6.81 -5.23 -8.61
CA LEU A 256 6.41 -6.40 -7.81
C LEU A 256 7.60 -7.27 -7.37
N ASN A 257 8.83 -6.94 -7.76
CA ASN A 257 10.04 -7.70 -7.47
C ASN A 257 10.32 -7.92 -5.97
N ARG A 258 9.83 -7.02 -5.11
CA ARG A 258 9.96 -7.15 -3.64
C ARG A 258 8.82 -7.90 -2.98
N VAL A 259 7.65 -7.94 -3.61
CA VAL A 259 6.44 -8.56 -3.08
C VAL A 259 6.38 -10.02 -3.52
N VAL A 260 6.56 -10.26 -4.83
CA VAL A 260 6.52 -11.59 -5.43
C VAL A 260 7.88 -12.25 -5.28
N THR A 261 8.08 -12.89 -4.13
CA THR A 261 9.31 -13.61 -3.80
C THR A 261 8.98 -15.05 -3.37
N ILE A 262 9.89 -15.97 -3.69
CA ILE A 262 9.71 -17.41 -3.41
C ILE A 262 9.51 -17.63 -1.89
N GLY A 263 8.54 -18.46 -1.54
CA GLY A 263 8.16 -18.79 -0.17
C GLY A 263 7.16 -17.83 0.46
N ARG A 264 6.72 -16.77 -0.23
CA ARG A 264 5.70 -15.84 0.27
C ARG A 264 4.30 -16.30 -0.10
N SER A 265 3.40 -16.27 0.87
CA SER A 265 1.96 -16.38 0.68
C SER A 265 1.42 -15.03 0.23
N LEU A 266 0.73 -15.00 -0.90
CA LEU A 266 0.23 -13.76 -1.50
C LEU A 266 -1.24 -13.91 -1.88
N ALA A 267 -1.99 -12.84 -1.64
CA ALA A 267 -3.32 -12.64 -2.19
C ALA A 267 -3.22 -11.88 -3.51
N TRP A 268 -3.92 -12.39 -4.53
CA TRP A 268 -3.98 -11.81 -5.87
C TRP A 268 -5.43 -11.50 -6.20
N ALA A 269 -5.74 -10.23 -6.37
CA ALA A 269 -7.06 -9.77 -6.78
C ALA A 269 -7.05 -9.37 -8.26
N ASN A 270 -8.16 -9.60 -8.95
CA ASN A 270 -8.39 -9.18 -10.35
C ASN A 270 -7.37 -9.77 -11.33
N VAL A 271 -6.94 -11.02 -11.12
CA VAL A 271 -6.17 -11.73 -12.14
C VAL A 271 -7.11 -12.20 -13.23
N VAL A 272 -6.65 -12.14 -14.48
CA VAL A 272 -7.46 -12.52 -15.64
C VAL A 272 -7.32 -14.02 -15.86
N TYR A 273 -8.43 -14.74 -15.74
CA TYR A 273 -8.50 -16.16 -16.02
C TYR A 273 -8.85 -16.40 -17.49
N GLN A 274 -8.02 -17.19 -18.15
CA GLN A 274 -8.24 -17.66 -19.52
C GLN A 274 -8.34 -19.19 -19.49
N PRO A 275 -9.53 -19.77 -19.72
CA PRO A 275 -9.70 -21.20 -19.76
C PRO A 275 -8.78 -21.81 -20.80
N SER A 276 -7.95 -22.76 -20.38
CA SER A 276 -6.99 -23.40 -21.25
C SER A 276 -7.27 -24.88 -21.29
N CYS A 277 -7.85 -25.33 -22.41
CA CYS A 277 -8.02 -26.74 -22.67
C CYS A 277 -6.62 -27.39 -22.66
N ASN A 278 -6.43 -28.38 -21.80
CA ASN A 278 -5.24 -29.24 -21.71
C ASN A 278 -4.00 -28.66 -21.00
N ALA A 279 -4.11 -27.51 -20.32
CA ALA A 279 -3.00 -27.05 -19.48
C ALA A 279 -2.93 -27.89 -18.18
N ARG A 280 -1.77 -28.51 -17.91
CA ARG A 280 -1.56 -29.28 -16.65
C ARG A 280 -1.63 -28.41 -15.41
N VAL A 281 -1.09 -27.20 -15.55
CA VAL A 281 -1.14 -26.14 -14.57
C VAL A 281 -2.01 -25.05 -15.19
N PRO A 282 -3.19 -24.74 -14.62
CA PRO A 282 -4.00 -23.62 -15.10
C PRO A 282 -3.18 -22.33 -15.04
N HIS A 283 -3.49 -21.39 -15.92
CA HIS A 283 -2.82 -20.09 -15.90
C HIS A 283 -3.79 -18.94 -15.80
N VAL A 284 -3.30 -17.90 -15.14
CA VAL A 284 -3.93 -16.58 -15.05
C VAL A 284 -2.91 -15.54 -15.49
N SER A 285 -3.39 -14.39 -15.94
CA SER A 285 -2.54 -13.30 -16.40
C SER A 285 -2.76 -12.06 -15.53
N ILE A 286 -1.68 -11.30 -15.33
CA ILE A 286 -1.77 -9.98 -14.71
C ILE A 286 -2.43 -9.00 -15.69
N TYR A 287 -3.21 -8.07 -15.17
CA TYR A 287 -3.77 -6.97 -15.92
C TYR A 287 -3.64 -5.65 -15.15
N SER A 288 -4.04 -4.54 -15.75
CA SER A 288 -3.89 -3.19 -15.18
C SER A 288 -4.59 -2.98 -13.84
N LEU A 289 -5.61 -3.80 -13.52
CA LEU A 289 -6.36 -3.75 -12.27
C LEU A 289 -5.92 -4.83 -11.26
N THR A 290 -4.97 -5.69 -11.61
CA THR A 290 -4.49 -6.75 -10.72
C THR A 290 -3.80 -6.14 -9.50
N GLN A 291 -4.16 -6.63 -8.32
CA GLN A 291 -3.53 -6.25 -7.06
C GLN A 291 -2.88 -7.47 -6.44
N VAL A 292 -1.71 -7.27 -5.84
CA VAL A 292 -0.91 -8.31 -5.21
C VAL A 292 -0.46 -7.80 -3.85
N THR A 293 -0.74 -8.56 -2.79
CA THR A 293 -0.42 -8.12 -1.42
C THR A 293 -0.27 -9.30 -0.46
N GLU A 294 0.60 -9.12 0.53
CA GLU A 294 0.71 -9.99 1.70
C GLU A 294 -0.36 -9.66 2.76
N ASN A 295 -0.94 -8.46 2.70
CA ASN A 295 -1.92 -7.97 3.67
C ASN A 295 -3.16 -7.45 2.93
N PRO A 296 -4.03 -8.34 2.41
CA PRO A 296 -5.25 -7.93 1.73
C PRO A 296 -6.21 -7.25 2.71
N LYS A 297 -6.91 -6.22 2.24
CA LYS A 297 -7.92 -5.50 3.04
C LYS A 297 -9.28 -6.17 2.96
N GLU A 298 -9.51 -6.92 1.89
CA GLU A 298 -10.73 -7.66 1.61
C GLU A 298 -10.82 -8.86 2.54
N LEU A 299 -11.91 -8.96 3.30
CA LEU A 299 -12.13 -10.01 4.29
C LEU A 299 -12.01 -11.42 3.70
N CYS A 300 -12.52 -11.63 2.47
CA CYS A 300 -12.46 -12.94 1.82
C CYS A 300 -11.03 -13.36 1.47
N LEU A 301 -10.18 -12.42 1.05
CA LEU A 301 -8.78 -12.67 0.73
C LEU A 301 -7.94 -12.84 1.99
N SER A 302 -8.16 -11.99 3.01
CA SER A 302 -7.47 -12.11 4.31
C SER A 302 -7.76 -13.46 4.95
N ALA A 303 -9.03 -13.85 5.07
CA ALA A 303 -9.39 -15.12 5.69
C ALA A 303 -8.86 -16.34 4.92
N ALA A 304 -8.78 -16.27 3.59
CA ALA A 304 -8.19 -17.34 2.77
C ALA A 304 -6.67 -17.41 2.93
N LEU A 305 -5.99 -16.28 3.02
CA LEU A 305 -4.55 -16.20 3.24
C LEU A 305 -4.16 -16.70 4.64
N ASP A 306 -4.89 -16.28 5.67
CA ASP A 306 -4.69 -16.75 7.04
C ASP A 306 -4.86 -18.26 7.16
N ARG A 307 -5.87 -18.82 6.46
CA ARG A 307 -6.09 -20.27 6.39
C ARG A 307 -4.93 -20.98 5.69
N LEU A 308 -4.51 -20.49 4.53
CA LEU A 308 -3.38 -21.05 3.80
C LEU A 308 -2.11 -21.08 4.66
N ASP A 309 -1.82 -19.97 5.34
CA ASP A 309 -0.66 -19.87 6.24
C ASP A 309 -0.75 -20.81 7.44
N ALA A 310 -1.95 -21.01 7.99
CA ALA A 310 -2.17 -21.95 9.08
C ALA A 310 -1.92 -23.40 8.63
N GLU A 311 -2.47 -23.80 7.48
CA GLU A 311 -2.30 -25.15 6.93
C GLU A 311 -0.83 -25.42 6.57
N ILE A 312 -0.17 -24.48 5.89
CA ILE A 312 1.23 -24.66 5.47
C ILE A 312 2.18 -24.77 6.68
N LYS A 313 1.89 -24.07 7.79
CA LYS A 313 2.68 -24.19 9.03
C LYS A 313 2.63 -25.61 9.62
N ILE A 314 1.58 -26.38 9.36
CA ILE A 314 1.45 -27.77 9.83
C ILE A 314 2.38 -28.70 9.03
N PHE A 315 2.66 -28.38 7.77
CA PHE A 315 3.47 -29.21 6.87
C PHE A 315 4.96 -28.79 6.89
N PRO A 316 5.84 -29.48 7.65
CA PRO A 316 7.25 -29.16 7.64
C PRO A 316 7.82 -29.36 6.23
N ASN A 317 8.63 -28.41 5.76
CA ASN A 317 9.24 -28.42 4.43
C ASN A 317 8.26 -28.33 3.24
N TYR A 318 7.04 -27.83 3.44
CA TYR A 318 6.06 -27.62 2.38
C TYR A 318 6.67 -27.03 1.10
N LEU A 319 7.46 -25.95 1.20
CA LEU A 319 8.04 -25.26 0.04
C LEU A 319 8.93 -26.19 -0.83
N ALA A 320 9.74 -27.05 -0.20
CA ALA A 320 10.63 -27.95 -0.91
C ALA A 320 9.86 -29.08 -1.61
N GLU A 321 8.85 -29.63 -0.94
CA GLU A 321 7.98 -30.68 -1.48
C GLU A 321 7.09 -30.15 -2.61
N ALA A 322 6.48 -28.99 -2.40
CA ALA A 322 5.67 -28.30 -3.39
C ALA A 322 6.47 -27.98 -4.65
N LYS A 323 7.71 -27.45 -4.49
CA LYS A 323 8.60 -27.19 -5.62
C LYS A 323 8.98 -28.46 -6.38
N LYS A 324 9.25 -29.57 -5.67
CA LYS A 324 9.53 -30.87 -6.29
C LYS A 324 8.32 -31.42 -7.04
N SER A 325 7.13 -31.33 -6.45
CA SER A 325 5.86 -31.76 -7.06
C SER A 325 5.54 -30.92 -8.31
N LEU A 326 5.72 -29.60 -8.25
CA LEU A 326 5.60 -28.69 -9.38
C LEU A 326 6.54 -29.10 -10.53
N GLN A 327 7.81 -29.38 -10.25
CA GLN A 327 8.75 -29.84 -11.27
C GLN A 327 8.31 -31.16 -11.91
N GLY A 328 7.73 -32.08 -11.13
CA GLY A 328 7.13 -33.31 -11.65
C GLY A 328 5.94 -33.04 -12.59
N ALA A 329 5.05 -32.12 -12.19
CA ALA A 329 3.90 -31.71 -12.99
C ALA A 329 4.32 -31.09 -14.33
N LEU A 330 5.39 -30.28 -14.34
CA LEU A 330 5.96 -29.63 -15.52
C LEU A 330 6.73 -30.60 -16.44
N LYS A 331 7.47 -31.57 -15.90
CA LYS A 331 8.36 -32.46 -16.69
C LYS A 331 7.65 -33.56 -17.48
N GLY A 332 6.43 -33.96 -17.10
CA GLY A 332 5.86 -35.21 -17.62
C GLY A 332 5.31 -35.20 -19.06
N TYR A 333 5.66 -34.27 -19.97
CA TYR A 333 5.42 -34.46 -21.42
C TYR A 333 6.43 -33.72 -22.32
N GLY A 334 6.76 -34.37 -23.45
CA GLY A 334 7.53 -33.83 -24.57
C GLY A 334 6.74 -32.80 -25.38
N SER A 335 7.46 -32.06 -26.23
CA SER A 335 6.99 -30.86 -26.94
C SER A 335 5.56 -30.95 -27.48
N CYS A 336 4.62 -30.24 -26.85
CA CYS A 336 3.44 -29.77 -27.56
C CYS A 336 3.87 -28.54 -28.37
N SER A 337 4.18 -28.78 -29.65
CA SER A 337 4.51 -27.78 -30.67
C SER A 337 3.27 -27.00 -31.11
N ASN A 338 2.53 -26.42 -30.16
CA ASN A 338 1.52 -25.42 -30.45
C ASN A 338 1.65 -24.31 -29.41
N PRO A 339 2.28 -23.18 -29.74
CA PRO A 339 2.06 -21.98 -28.97
C PRO A 339 0.60 -21.63 -29.21
N CYS A 340 -0.27 -21.91 -28.25
CA CYS A 340 -1.56 -21.23 -28.17
C CYS A 340 -1.31 -19.76 -27.79
N LEU A 341 -0.55 -19.05 -28.63
CA LEU A 341 -0.68 -17.63 -28.84
C LEU A 341 -1.99 -17.46 -29.60
N LEU A 342 -3.11 -17.62 -28.90
CA LEU A 342 -4.29 -16.91 -29.35
C LEU A 342 -3.90 -15.43 -29.27
N PRO A 343 -4.00 -14.68 -30.38
CA PRO A 343 -3.76 -13.25 -30.36
C PRO A 343 -4.63 -12.67 -29.27
N TYR A 344 -4.07 -11.77 -28.46
CA TYR A 344 -4.78 -10.86 -27.55
C TYR A 344 -6.29 -10.82 -27.85
N ILE A 345 -7.05 -11.71 -27.20
CA ILE A 345 -8.48 -11.81 -27.43
C ILE A 345 -9.10 -10.73 -26.55
N GLU A 346 -9.26 -9.57 -27.16
CA GLU A 346 -10.20 -8.51 -26.76
C GLU A 346 -11.67 -8.99 -26.86
N GLU A 347 -11.91 -10.26 -27.19
CA GLU A 347 -13.24 -10.88 -27.29
C GLU A 347 -13.58 -11.68 -26.02
N PHE A 348 -13.87 -10.95 -24.95
CA PHE A 348 -15.00 -11.41 -24.16
C PHE A 348 -16.23 -11.20 -25.05
N ARG A 349 -16.75 -12.29 -25.64
CA ARG A 349 -18.10 -12.27 -26.24
C ARG A 349 -19.09 -11.88 -25.15
N LYS A 350 -19.40 -10.60 -25.10
CA LYS A 350 -20.52 -10.05 -24.32
C LYS A 350 -21.79 -10.24 -25.15
N PRO A 351 -22.95 -10.51 -24.53
CA PRO A 351 -24.20 -10.13 -25.17
C PRO A 351 -24.16 -8.61 -25.38
N TYR A 352 -24.13 -8.19 -26.63
CA TYR A 352 -24.30 -6.80 -27.02
C TYR A 352 -25.67 -6.33 -26.50
N VAL A 353 -25.69 -5.36 -25.60
CA VAL A 353 -26.92 -4.68 -25.17
C VAL A 353 -26.84 -3.25 -25.66
N ASP A 354 -27.74 -2.89 -26.56
CA ASP A 354 -27.88 -1.53 -27.06
C ASP A 354 -28.41 -0.61 -25.95
N PHE A 355 -27.61 0.41 -25.60
CA PHE A 355 -27.92 1.42 -24.59
C PHE A 355 -28.45 2.73 -25.19
N SER A 356 -28.77 2.77 -26.49
CA SER A 356 -29.27 3.94 -27.22
C SER A 356 -30.57 4.54 -26.66
N HIS A 357 -31.23 3.86 -25.72
CA HIS A 357 -32.53 4.26 -25.15
C HIS A 357 -32.54 4.53 -23.64
N MET A 358 -31.38 4.63 -22.97
CA MET A 358 -31.35 5.01 -21.53
C MET A 358 -31.65 6.50 -21.34
N PRO A 359 -32.70 6.89 -20.58
CA PRO A 359 -32.87 8.28 -20.14
C PRO A 359 -31.71 8.67 -19.21
N TYR A 360 -31.35 9.96 -19.19
CA TYR A 360 -30.17 10.59 -18.55
C TYR A 360 -30.03 10.44 -17.01
N SER A 361 -30.71 9.46 -16.41
CA SER A 361 -30.53 9.00 -15.03
C SER A 361 -30.50 7.47 -15.02
N SER A 362 -29.36 6.86 -14.70
CA SER A 362 -29.28 5.40 -14.60
C SER A 362 -28.97 4.95 -13.17
N VAL A 363 -29.68 3.91 -12.75
CA VAL A 363 -29.50 3.25 -11.46
C VAL A 363 -28.62 2.03 -11.67
N THR A 364 -27.55 1.98 -10.89
CA THR A 364 -26.34 1.24 -11.18
C THR A 364 -25.88 0.56 -9.88
N LEU A 365 -25.77 -0.77 -9.88
CA LEU A 365 -25.20 -1.53 -8.79
C LEU A 365 -23.68 -1.58 -8.96
N VAL A 366 -22.93 -1.15 -7.95
CA VAL A 366 -21.47 -1.22 -7.97
C VAL A 366 -21.07 -2.62 -7.55
N THR A 367 -20.39 -3.33 -8.44
CA THR A 367 -20.07 -4.75 -8.25
C THR A 367 -18.58 -5.01 -8.07
N LYS A 368 -17.72 -4.04 -8.41
CA LYS A 368 -16.28 -4.20 -8.26
C LYS A 368 -15.56 -2.86 -8.12
N ALA A 369 -14.64 -2.68 -7.17
CA ALA A 369 -13.89 -1.44 -6.97
C ALA A 369 -12.38 -1.68 -7.00
N SER A 370 -11.61 -0.89 -7.76
CA SER A 370 -10.14 -0.91 -7.67
C SER A 370 -9.56 0.50 -7.82
N ALA A 371 -8.98 1.02 -6.73
CA ALA A 371 -8.33 2.33 -6.70
C ALA A 371 -6.88 2.24 -7.19
N ARG A 372 -6.49 3.14 -8.11
CA ARG A 372 -5.12 3.26 -8.57
C ARG A 372 -4.33 4.18 -7.64
N ALA A 373 -3.32 3.68 -6.95
CA ALA A 373 -2.27 4.52 -6.38
C ALA A 373 -1.38 5.07 -7.50
N PRO A 374 -0.86 6.31 -7.40
CA PRO A 374 0.03 6.86 -8.41
C PRO A 374 1.29 6.00 -8.53
N TYR A 375 1.62 5.63 -9.77
CA TYR A 375 2.86 4.97 -10.15
C TYR A 375 4.06 5.82 -9.67
N LYS A 376 4.86 5.28 -8.75
CA LYS A 376 6.18 5.84 -8.42
C LYS A 376 7.19 5.21 -9.37
N PRO A 377 7.79 5.97 -10.32
CA PRO A 377 8.86 5.42 -11.13
C PRO A 377 10.04 5.02 -10.23
N PRO A 378 10.78 3.96 -10.57
CA PRO A 378 11.98 3.58 -9.82
C PRO A 378 13.00 4.72 -9.90
N PHE A 379 13.38 5.26 -8.74
CA PHE A 379 14.52 6.16 -8.61
C PHE A 379 15.78 5.39 -9.03
N ARG A 380 16.28 5.66 -10.24
CA ARG A 380 17.62 5.26 -10.64
C ARG A 380 18.62 6.15 -9.89
N TYR A 381 19.15 5.64 -8.78
CA TYR A 381 20.40 6.17 -8.26
C TYR A 381 21.48 5.91 -9.30
N LYS A 382 21.96 6.95 -9.98
CA LYS A 382 23.29 6.91 -10.58
C LYS A 382 24.27 7.01 -9.41
N ALA A 383 24.99 5.93 -9.15
CA ALA A 383 26.20 5.99 -8.34
C ALA A 383 27.21 6.87 -9.10
N ASN A 384 27.67 7.94 -8.45
CA ASN A 384 28.89 8.64 -8.84
C ASN A 384 30.07 8.02 -8.12
#